data_AF-A0A2T6K7S7-F1
#
_entry.id   AF-A0A2T6K7S7-F1
#
_cell.length_a   1.000
_cell.length_b   1.000
_cell.length_c   1.000
_cell.angle_alpha   90.00
_cell.angle_beta   90.00
_cell.angle_gamma   90.00
#
_symmetry.space_group_name_H-M   'P 1'
#
loop_
_entity.id
_entity.type
_entity.pdbx_description
1 polymer ?
#
loop_
_entity_poly.entity_id
_entity_poly.type
_entity_poly.pdbx_seq_one_letter_code
_entity_poly.pdbx_strand_id
1 'polypeptide(L)'
;MEWSYWKVILKYGHVGQRKEVSVARYLTMPNQSMLLDVMVEAQHMPGVKARGILSARRITLDEYLIGHREEAENLYLQKLKAFHKITS
;
A
#
# COMPACT_ATOMS: atom_id res chain seq x y z
N MET A 1 -22.22 5.10 4.89
CA MET A 1 -20.93 5.49 5.50
C MET A 1 -20.13 6.19 4.42
N GLU A 2 -19.63 7.39 4.71
CA GLU A 2 -18.79 8.14 3.77
C GLU A 2 -17.34 7.68 3.92
N TRP A 3 -16.67 7.40 2.80
CA TRP A 3 -15.29 6.91 2.77
C TRP A 3 -14.35 7.99 2.24
N SER A 4 -13.09 7.94 2.68
CA SER A 4 -12.00 8.67 2.07
C SER A 4 -11.02 7.71 1.42
N TYR A 5 -10.42 8.16 0.32
CA TYR A 5 -9.52 7.35 -0.49
C TYR A 5 -8.12 7.91 -0.45
N TRP A 6 -7.13 7.02 -0.39
CA TRP A 6 -5.75 7.39 -0.19
C TRP A 6 -4.81 6.61 -1.09
N LYS A 7 -3.78 7.29 -1.60
CA LYS A 7 -2.62 6.68 -2.25
C LYS A 7 -1.43 6.80 -1.32
N VAL A 8 -0.80 5.67 -1.02
CA VAL A 8 0.39 5.59 -0.17
C VAL A 8 1.50 4.90 -0.94
N ILE A 9 2.67 5.51 -1.03
CA ILE A 9 3.85 4.86 -1.62
C ILE A 9 4.64 4.19 -0.51
N LEU A 10 4.78 2.86 -0.58
CA LEU A 10 5.40 2.03 0.44
C LEU A 10 6.65 1.32 -0.09
N LYS A 11 7.68 1.28 0.74
CA LYS A 11 8.90 0.52 0.55
C LYS A 11 8.71 -0.90 1.07
N TYR A 12 9.01 -1.85 0.21
CA TYR A 12 9.02 -3.27 0.52
C TYR A 12 10.45 -3.84 0.48
N GLY A 13 10.58 -5.09 0.90
CA GLY A 13 11.83 -5.86 0.89
C GLY A 13 12.48 -5.97 -0.49
N HIS A 14 13.72 -6.46 -0.51
CA HIS A 14 14.54 -6.48 -1.73
C HIS A 14 14.13 -7.59 -2.71
N VAL A 15 14.27 -7.33 -4.00
CA VAL A 15 14.37 -8.36 -5.06
C VAL A 15 15.83 -8.43 -5.49
N GLY A 16 16.61 -9.30 -4.84
CA GLY A 16 18.05 -9.44 -5.06
C GLY A 16 18.90 -8.43 -4.28
N GLN A 17 20.19 -8.29 -4.62
CA GLN A 17 21.10 -7.44 -3.86
C GLN A 17 20.78 -5.94 -4.04
N ARG A 18 20.42 -5.29 -2.92
CA ARG A 18 20.33 -3.83 -2.70
C ARG A 18 19.26 -3.06 -3.49
N LYS A 19 18.36 -3.71 -4.24
CA LYS A 19 17.25 -3.02 -4.91
C LYS A 19 16.00 -3.02 -4.03
N GLU A 20 15.71 -1.87 -3.44
CA GLU A 20 14.46 -1.59 -2.75
C GLU A 20 13.32 -1.47 -3.76
N VAL A 21 12.16 -2.05 -3.45
CA VAL A 21 10.96 -1.91 -4.27
C VAL A 21 10.01 -0.96 -3.58
N SER A 22 9.54 0.04 -4.31
CA SER A 22 8.47 0.92 -3.85
C SER A 22 7.21 0.66 -4.66
N VAL A 23 6.07 0.51 -3.98
CA VAL A 23 4.79 0.24 -4.62
C VAL A 23 3.74 1.20 -4.07
N ALA A 24 2.90 1.74 -4.95
CA ALA A 24 1.70 2.47 -4.55
C ALA A 24 0.63 1.50 -4.03
N ARG A 25 0.08 1.80 -2.85
CA ARG A 25 -1.08 1.13 -2.26
C ARG A 25 -2.26 2.11 -2.22
N TYR A 26 -3.45 1.60 -2.48
CA TYR A 26 -4.68 2.37 -2.55
C TYR A 26 -5.64 1.92 -1.46
N LEU A 27 -5.97 2.82 -0.54
CA LEU A 27 -6.67 2.50 0.72
C LEU A 27 -8.00 3.23 0.82
N THR A 28 -9.00 2.50 1.32
CA THR A 28 -10.27 3.06 1.81
C THR A 28 -10.20 3.21 3.31
N MET A 29 -10.47 4.42 3.80
CA MET A 29 -10.49 4.74 5.22
C MET A 29 -11.81 5.47 5.55
N PRO A 30 -12.34 5.39 6.77
CA PRO A 30 -13.47 6.23 7.18
C PRO A 30 -13.21 7.71 6.84
N ASN A 31 -14.22 8.48 6.43
CA ASN A 31 -14.01 9.86 5.94
C ASN A 31 -13.33 10.80 6.96
N GLN A 32 -13.51 10.52 8.26
CA GLN A 32 -12.90 11.27 9.36
C GLN A 32 -11.43 10.91 9.61
N SER A 33 -10.90 9.88 8.93
CA SER A 33 -9.52 9.44 9.10
C SER A 33 -8.55 10.53 8.62
N MET A 34 -7.57 10.81 9.46
CA MET A 34 -6.49 11.75 9.19
C MET A 34 -5.32 11.04 8.51
N LEU A 35 -4.38 11.84 8.00
CA LEU A 35 -3.15 11.33 7.41
C LEU A 35 -2.40 10.37 8.35
N LEU A 36 -2.39 10.66 9.66
CA LEU A 36 -1.71 9.81 10.64
C LEU A 36 -2.34 8.41 10.74
N ASP A 37 -3.67 8.32 10.75
CA ASP A 37 -4.38 7.03 10.80
C ASP A 37 -4.04 6.17 9.57
N VAL A 38 -4.02 6.80 8.39
CA VAL A 38 -3.66 6.17 7.11
C VAL A 38 -2.22 5.67 7.15
N MET A 39 -1.30 6.46 7.71
CA MET A 39 0.11 6.08 7.83
C MET A 39 0.29 4.91 8.82
N VAL A 40 -0.43 4.91 9.93
CA VAL A 40 -0.40 3.79 10.89
C VAL A 40 -0.87 2.51 10.22
N GLU A 41 -2.01 2.53 9.54
CA GLU A 41 -2.53 1.37 8.79
C GLU A 41 -1.52 0.87 7.75
N ALA A 42 -0.97 1.79 6.94
CA ALA A 42 -0.05 1.45 5.87
C ALA A 42 1.30 0.89 6.37
N GLN A 43 1.81 1.36 7.51
CA GLN A 43 3.06 0.87 8.09
C GLN A 43 2.95 -0.58 8.62
N HIS A 44 1.76 -1.02 9.00
CA HIS A 44 1.53 -2.39 9.49
C HIS A 44 1.22 -3.40 8.37
N MET A 45 1.23 -2.98 7.10
CA MET A 45 1.00 -3.90 5.99
C MET A 45 2.12 -4.95 5.86
N PRO A 46 1.77 -6.19 5.47
CA PRO A 46 2.75 -7.26 5.32
C PRO A 46 3.89 -6.90 4.36
N GLY A 47 5.13 -7.14 4.79
CA GLY A 47 6.34 -6.92 4.00
C GLY A 47 6.81 -5.48 3.86
N VAL A 48 6.08 -4.51 4.43
CA VAL A 48 6.53 -3.10 4.48
C VAL A 48 7.69 -2.96 5.46
N LYS A 49 8.75 -2.26 5.05
CA LYS A 49 9.93 -2.03 5.90
C LYS A 49 9.61 -1.05 7.05
N ALA A 50 10.43 -1.08 8.10
CA ALA A 50 10.44 -0.01 9.10
C ALA A 50 10.69 1.35 8.42
N ARG A 51 9.88 2.37 8.76
CA ARG A 51 9.89 3.68 8.10
C ARG A 51 9.70 3.54 6.58
N GLY A 52 8.77 2.66 6.21
CA GLY A 52 8.54 2.24 4.83
C GLY A 52 7.70 3.22 4.02
N ILE A 53 7.11 4.24 4.64
CA ILE A 53 6.23 5.20 3.96
C ILE A 53 7.07 6.28 3.28
N LEU A 54 6.94 6.41 1.96
CA LEU A 54 7.57 7.46 1.17
C LEU A 54 6.66 8.67 1.01
N SER A 55 5.38 8.44 0.78
CA SER A 55 4.37 9.50 0.69
C SER A 55 2.98 8.93 0.93
N ALA A 56 2.07 9.78 1.40
CA ALA A 56 0.66 9.48 1.54
C ALA A 56 -0.13 10.74 1.19
N ARG A 57 -1.15 10.59 0.35
CA ARG A 57 -2.06 11.69 0.00
C ARG A 57 -3.49 11.18 -0.18
N ARG A 58 -4.45 12.05 0.12
CA ARG A 58 -5.85 11.82 -0.23
C ARG A 58 -6.01 11.92 -1.75
N ILE A 59 -6.89 11.09 -2.31
CA ILE A 59 -7.16 10.97 -3.74
C ILE A 59 -8.66 10.93 -4.00
N THR A 60 -9.07 11.11 -5.26
CA THR A 60 -10.47 10.96 -5.65
C THR A 60 -10.89 9.48 -5.70
N LEU A 61 -12.20 9.22 -5.75
CA LEU A 61 -12.72 7.87 -5.97
C LEU A 61 -12.24 7.29 -7.31
N ASP A 62 -12.21 8.09 -8.37
CA ASP A 62 -11.76 7.62 -9.68
C ASP A 62 -10.28 7.24 -9.68
N GLU A 63 -9.42 8.07 -9.06
CA GLU A 63 -8.00 7.75 -8.85
C GLU A 63 -7.83 6.46 -8.05
N TYR A 64 -8.69 6.23 -7.05
CA TYR A 64 -8.69 5.01 -6.26
C TYR A 64 -9.07 3.79 -7.08
N LEU A 65 -10.16 3.85 -7.86
CA LEU A 65 -10.64 2.71 -8.64
C LEU A 65 -9.62 2.27 -9.70
N ILE A 66 -9.01 3.24 -10.38
CA ILE A 66 -7.94 2.98 -11.36
C ILE A 66 -6.74 2.37 -10.65
N GLY A 67 -6.25 3.05 -9.61
CA GLY A 67 -5.06 2.63 -8.89
C GLY A 67 -5.20 1.27 -8.20
N HIS A 68 -6.38 0.97 -7.65
CA HIS A 68 -6.67 -0.31 -7.02
C HIS A 68 -6.64 -1.47 -8.03
N ARG A 69 -7.09 -1.24 -9.27
CA ARG A 69 -6.94 -2.21 -10.36
C ARG A 69 -5.47 -2.43 -10.72
N GLU A 70 -4.70 -1.34 -10.89
CA GLU A 70 -3.25 -1.43 -11.15
C GLU A 70 -2.49 -2.14 -10.02
N GLU A 71 -2.87 -1.91 -8.76
CA GLU A 71 -2.30 -2.57 -7.58
C GLU A 71 -2.53 -4.09 -7.64
N ALA A 72 -3.73 -4.53 -8.04
CA ALA A 72 -4.06 -5.95 -8.16
C ALA A 72 -3.22 -6.66 -9.24
N GLU A 73 -2.81 -5.94 -10.27
CA GLU A 73 -1.96 -6.41 -11.37
C GLU A 73 -0.45 -6.28 -11.05
N ASN A 74 -0.08 -5.71 -9.91
CA ASN A 74 1.31 -5.53 -9.52
C ASN A 74 2.00 -6.87 -9.22
N LEU A 75 2.92 -7.28 -10.12
CA LEU A 75 3.62 -8.56 -10.04
C LEU A 75 4.41 -8.76 -8.73
N TYR A 76 4.97 -7.70 -8.16
CA TYR A 76 5.70 -7.79 -6.89
C TYR A 76 4.74 -8.14 -5.75
N LEU A 77 3.62 -7.42 -5.64
CA LEU A 77 2.61 -7.68 -4.60
C LEU A 77 1.95 -9.06 -4.75
N GLN A 78 1.71 -9.51 -5.98
CA GLN A 78 1.19 -10.86 -6.24
C GLN A 78 2.14 -11.94 -5.72
N LYS A 79 3.45 -11.82 -6.01
CA LYS A 79 4.46 -12.73 -5.48
C LYS A 79 4.54 -12.66 -3.96
N LEU A 80 4.56 -11.46 -3.39
CA LEU A 80 4.59 -11.24 -1.93
C LEU A 80 3.42 -11.94 -1.22
N LYS A 81 2.19 -11.80 -1.75
CA LYS A 81 0.99 -12.47 -1.23
C LYS A 81 1.08 -13.99 -1.32
N ALA A 82 1.58 -14.52 -2.45
CA ALA A 82 1.76 -15.96 -2.63
C ALA A 82 2.76 -16.53 -1.61
N PHE A 83 3.87 -15.85 -1.34
CA PHE A 83 4.82 -16.25 -0.28
C PHE A 83 4.16 -16.27 1.11
N HIS A 84 3.38 -15.26 1.48
CA HIS A 84 2.72 -15.24 2.80
C HIS A 84 1.70 -16.37 2.97
N LYS A 85 0.98 -16.76 1.91
CA LYS A 85 0.03 -17.89 1.95
C LYS A 85 0.69 -19.24 2.19
N ILE A 86 1.98 -19.39 1.87
CA ILE A 86 2.72 -20.64 2.05
C ILE A 86 3.26 -20.75 3.49
N THR A 87 3.51 -19.63 4.15
CA THR A 87 4.17 -19.56 5.47
C THR A 87 3.19 -19.32 6.64
N SER A 88 1.89 -19.15 6.36
CA SER A 88 0.82 -18.98 7.36
C SER A 88 0.01 -20.25 7.52
#